data_AF-A0A9P3G980-F1
#
_entry.id   AF-A0A9P3G980-F1
#
_cell.length_a   1.000
_cell.length_b   1.000
_cell.length_c   1.000
_cell.angle_alpha   90.00
_cell.angle_beta   90.00
_cell.angle_gamma   90.00
#
_symmetry.space_group_name_H-M   'P 1'
#
loop_
_entity.id
_entity.type
_entity.pdbx_description
1 polymer ?
#
loop_
_entity_poly.entity_id
_entity_poly.type
_entity_poly.pdbx_seq_one_letter_code
_entity_poly.pdbx_strand_id
1 'polypeptide(L)'
;MDGDAKGGVAVQPDTPNWAEMVGSPERWTEAFMLLHKDRTRSDPSTRRDLFAALCRADHDAWHRLWEHEFFPTVLLAARDDHFCGCTWEELVTTDTETRRRTTEYVLWVLLFLNRCVHRIMTEYEGRDPYPREREAAVDILEHEHNGLWTRLWQVCVPFLDQATADEVDERLPEAHSLLSCVMNCSSLSDHVLRDYKRLPREHASAHILPLHVFTWIHTKNYTLRLRALEVIATSPGKSPHLLLDIVEGPVTSEDIFHAFCRDFGDPGVRDGFLYYAHTVMGALWPTRVPRLESKLERKTFGYFIGAYRRQLCLGDRGAPWHSMVTEGHLSYIALALRYAVLYPGPGALMPEAQFYGIVCIIAQWLVPAMEGKETPWPSQKQQGLPNFTDTLKTITRLFSAYRPPKPALALLGRHTHRAWQATVAVLDARRDLRELAQWREPLVVWRRLGWFMPADAREDDVDEEPRGVLERCAWTECECHVHRPLHPVKVCKGCWLVAYCGARCQTSDWEQGGHRTVCRRNAES
;
A
#
# COMPACT_ATOMS: atom_id res chain seq x y z
N MET A 1 -64.56 -27.76 21.11
CA MET A 1 -65.07 -28.53 19.97
C MET A 1 -64.55 -27.84 18.71
N ASP A 2 -63.23 -27.73 18.60
CA ASP A 2 -62.28 -28.77 18.13
C ASP A 2 -62.46 -28.88 16.60
N GLY A 3 -61.52 -28.49 15.74
CA GLY A 3 -60.08 -28.43 15.88
C GLY A 3 -59.51 -29.37 14.81
N ASP A 4 -59.17 -28.84 13.64
CA ASP A 4 -58.44 -29.58 12.60
C ASP A 4 -57.42 -28.66 11.93
N ALA A 5 -56.37 -28.36 12.69
CA ALA A 5 -55.12 -27.86 12.15
C ALA A 5 -54.36 -29.05 11.56
N LYS A 6 -54.30 -29.13 10.22
CA LYS A 6 -53.42 -30.07 9.52
C LYS A 6 -51.97 -29.70 9.81
N GLY A 7 -51.38 -30.35 10.80
CA GLY A 7 -49.94 -30.32 11.08
C GLY A 7 -49.17 -30.98 9.94
N GLY A 8 -48.56 -30.16 9.09
CA GLY A 8 -47.46 -30.61 8.25
C GLY A 8 -46.23 -30.79 9.14
N VAL A 9 -45.91 -32.02 9.50
CA VAL A 9 -44.62 -32.37 10.10
C VAL A 9 -43.56 -32.17 9.00
N ALA A 10 -42.80 -31.09 9.09
CA ALA A 10 -41.57 -30.96 8.32
C ALA A 10 -40.58 -32.00 8.88
N VAL A 11 -40.41 -33.10 8.16
CA VAL A 11 -39.33 -34.05 8.40
C VAL A 11 -38.03 -33.31 8.06
N GLN A 12 -37.24 -32.95 9.08
CA GLN A 12 -35.87 -32.52 8.84
C GLN A 12 -35.11 -33.75 8.30
N PRO A 13 -34.50 -33.69 7.11
CA PRO A 13 -33.64 -34.77 6.65
C PRO A 13 -32.49 -34.92 7.65
N ASP A 14 -32.24 -36.15 8.11
CA ASP A 14 -31.10 -36.47 8.97
C ASP A 14 -29.82 -35.88 8.35
N THR A 15 -29.14 -34.99 9.07
CA THR A 15 -27.87 -34.42 8.62
C THR A 15 -26.90 -35.58 8.35
N PRO A 16 -26.37 -35.72 7.12
CA PRO A 16 -25.49 -36.84 6.80
C PRO A 16 -24.29 -36.87 7.75
N ASN A 17 -23.92 -38.05 8.24
CA ASN A 17 -22.64 -38.21 8.94
C ASN A 17 -21.50 -38.08 7.91
N TRP A 18 -21.06 -36.85 7.68
CA TRP A 18 -20.01 -36.53 6.70
C TRP A 18 -18.71 -37.32 6.95
N ALA A 19 -18.43 -37.71 8.20
CA ALA A 19 -17.26 -38.52 8.54
C ALA A 19 -17.37 -39.97 8.01
N GLU A 20 -18.57 -40.55 7.96
CA GLU A 20 -18.81 -41.88 7.39
C GLU A 20 -18.80 -41.84 5.85
N MET A 21 -19.14 -40.70 5.25
CA MET A 21 -19.10 -40.53 3.80
C MET A 21 -17.66 -40.47 3.24
N VAL A 22 -16.64 -40.20 4.07
CA VAL A 22 -15.21 -40.17 3.66
C VAL A 22 -14.75 -41.47 2.97
N GLY A 23 -15.47 -42.58 3.18
CA GLY A 23 -15.24 -43.87 2.51
C GLY A 23 -15.85 -44.04 1.11
N SER A 24 -16.71 -43.13 0.63
CA SER A 24 -17.37 -43.22 -0.70
C SER A 24 -17.30 -41.88 -1.46
N PRO A 25 -16.29 -41.69 -2.31
CA PRO A 25 -16.05 -40.47 -3.09
C PRO A 25 -17.20 -40.12 -4.06
N GLU A 26 -17.86 -41.12 -4.64
CA GLU A 26 -19.01 -40.92 -5.54
C GLU A 26 -20.13 -40.20 -4.81
N ARG A 27 -20.37 -40.57 -3.55
CA ARG A 27 -21.34 -39.93 -2.69
C ARG A 27 -20.94 -38.50 -2.31
N TRP A 28 -19.66 -38.14 -2.34
CA TRP A 28 -19.22 -36.74 -2.15
C TRP A 28 -19.55 -35.88 -3.37
N THR A 29 -19.23 -36.35 -4.57
CA THR A 29 -19.57 -35.63 -5.80
C THR A 29 -21.08 -35.50 -5.94
N GLU A 30 -21.84 -36.56 -5.68
CA GLU A 30 -23.30 -36.53 -5.69
C GLU A 30 -23.86 -35.59 -4.60
N ALA A 31 -23.35 -35.66 -3.37
CA ALA A 31 -23.81 -34.78 -2.29
C ALA A 31 -23.48 -33.31 -2.57
N PHE A 32 -22.28 -33.01 -3.09
CA PHE A 32 -21.92 -31.65 -3.50
C PHE A 32 -22.82 -31.16 -4.63
N MET A 33 -23.03 -31.98 -5.67
CA MET A 33 -23.90 -31.63 -6.78
C MET A 33 -25.37 -31.50 -6.38
N LEU A 34 -25.85 -32.29 -5.43
CA LEU A 34 -27.18 -32.17 -4.84
C LEU A 34 -27.31 -30.87 -4.03
N LEU A 35 -26.32 -30.55 -3.20
CA LEU A 35 -26.27 -29.29 -2.43
C LEU A 35 -26.15 -28.05 -3.35
N HIS A 36 -25.52 -28.21 -4.51
CA HIS A 36 -25.37 -27.16 -5.51
C HIS A 36 -26.59 -27.03 -6.45
N LYS A 37 -27.30 -28.13 -6.75
CA LYS A 37 -28.52 -28.15 -7.58
C LYS A 37 -29.78 -27.80 -6.78
N ASP A 38 -29.93 -28.27 -5.54
CA ASP A 38 -31.10 -28.00 -4.68
C ASP A 38 -30.91 -26.70 -3.87
N ARG A 39 -30.82 -25.60 -4.63
CA ARG A 39 -30.32 -24.29 -4.18
C ARG A 39 -31.14 -23.65 -3.06
N THR A 40 -32.45 -23.90 -3.04
CA THR A 40 -33.40 -23.24 -2.13
C THR A 40 -33.64 -24.00 -0.83
N ARG A 41 -33.13 -25.23 -0.69
CA ARG A 41 -33.47 -26.14 0.43
C ARG A 41 -32.33 -26.51 1.34
N SER A 42 -31.07 -26.42 0.90
CA SER A 42 -29.95 -26.80 1.75
C SER A 42 -29.52 -25.65 2.68
N ASP A 43 -29.48 -25.92 3.99
CA ASP A 43 -29.01 -24.99 5.01
C ASP A 43 -27.50 -24.68 4.81
N PRO A 44 -27.08 -23.39 4.85
CA PRO A 44 -25.67 -23.00 4.83
C PRO A 44 -24.76 -23.77 5.81
N SER A 45 -25.28 -24.22 6.96
CA SER A 45 -24.51 -25.04 7.92
C SER A 45 -24.08 -26.38 7.33
N THR A 46 -24.95 -27.01 6.53
CA THR A 46 -24.70 -28.30 5.88
C THR A 46 -23.58 -28.17 4.84
N ARG A 47 -23.59 -27.07 4.08
CA ARG A 47 -22.52 -26.75 3.13
C ARG A 47 -21.19 -26.49 3.83
N ARG A 48 -21.20 -25.75 4.94
CA ARG A 48 -19.99 -25.51 5.75
C ARG A 48 -19.40 -26.83 6.27
N ASP A 49 -20.22 -27.70 6.83
CA ASP A 49 -19.76 -28.95 7.44
C ASP A 49 -19.19 -29.91 6.39
N LEU A 50 -19.74 -29.91 5.17
CA LEU A 50 -19.18 -30.60 4.00
C LEU A 50 -17.74 -30.12 3.71
N PHE A 51 -17.52 -28.82 3.53
CA PHE A 51 -16.18 -28.31 3.21
C PHE A 51 -15.19 -28.44 4.38
N ALA A 52 -15.67 -28.31 5.61
CA ALA A 52 -14.86 -28.56 6.79
C ALA A 52 -14.41 -30.03 6.87
N ALA A 53 -15.28 -30.97 6.50
CA ALA A 53 -14.94 -32.39 6.41
C ALA A 53 -13.95 -32.66 5.26
N LEU A 54 -14.14 -32.06 4.08
CA LEU A 54 -13.19 -32.14 2.97
C LEU A 54 -11.79 -31.61 3.34
N CYS A 55 -11.74 -30.48 4.06
CA CYS A 55 -10.48 -29.95 4.57
C CYS A 55 -9.82 -30.82 5.64
N ARG A 56 -10.53 -31.78 6.23
CA ARG A 56 -9.98 -32.76 7.19
C ARG A 56 -9.73 -34.14 6.55
N ALA A 57 -10.11 -34.32 5.29
CA ALA A 57 -9.92 -35.58 4.57
C ALA A 57 -8.44 -35.98 4.54
N ASP A 58 -8.18 -37.27 4.72
CA ASP A 58 -6.84 -37.84 4.66
C ASP A 58 -6.36 -38.00 3.21
N HIS A 59 -5.12 -38.44 3.05
CA HIS A 59 -4.49 -38.58 1.73
C HIS A 59 -5.29 -39.46 0.77
N ASP A 60 -5.83 -40.57 1.24
CA ASP A 60 -6.53 -41.53 0.38
C ASP A 60 -7.90 -41.01 -0.04
N ALA A 61 -8.61 -40.31 0.86
CA ALA A 61 -9.85 -39.64 0.53
C ALA A 61 -9.65 -38.55 -0.53
N TRP A 62 -8.57 -37.77 -0.44
CA TRP A 62 -8.21 -36.78 -1.46
C TRP A 62 -7.92 -37.42 -2.82
N HIS A 63 -7.16 -38.52 -2.82
CA HIS A 63 -6.83 -39.25 -4.04
C HIS A 63 -8.09 -39.73 -4.77
N ARG A 64 -9.05 -40.27 -4.00
CA ARG A 64 -10.31 -40.72 -4.56
C ARG A 64 -11.21 -39.57 -5.01
N LEU A 65 -11.26 -38.44 -4.28
CA LEU A 65 -11.99 -37.25 -4.75
C LEU A 65 -11.45 -36.76 -6.10
N TRP A 66 -10.14 -36.90 -6.32
CA TRP A 66 -9.49 -36.57 -7.58
C TRP A 66 -9.95 -37.48 -8.74
N GLU A 67 -10.03 -38.79 -8.51
CA GLU A 67 -10.49 -39.79 -9.49
C GLU A 67 -11.92 -39.53 -10.00
N HIS A 68 -12.75 -38.85 -9.21
CA HIS A 68 -14.16 -38.61 -9.53
C HIS A 68 -14.46 -37.18 -9.97
N GLU A 69 -13.49 -36.48 -10.57
CA GLU A 69 -13.64 -35.13 -11.14
C GLU A 69 -14.21 -34.09 -10.15
N PHE A 70 -14.06 -34.35 -8.84
CA PHE A 70 -14.63 -33.49 -7.80
C PHE A 70 -14.03 -32.09 -7.87
N PHE A 71 -12.73 -31.99 -8.14
CA PHE A 71 -12.02 -30.72 -8.14
C PHE A 71 -12.42 -29.79 -9.31
N PRO A 72 -12.42 -30.23 -10.59
CA PRO A 72 -13.02 -29.46 -11.68
C PRO A 72 -14.46 -29.04 -11.39
N THR A 73 -15.25 -29.92 -10.78
CA THR A 73 -16.65 -29.66 -10.43
C THR A 73 -16.79 -28.53 -9.40
N VAL A 74 -15.96 -28.53 -8.35
CA VAL A 74 -15.94 -27.45 -7.35
C VAL A 74 -15.48 -26.13 -7.97
N LEU A 75 -14.46 -26.14 -8.84
CA LEU A 75 -14.00 -24.94 -9.55
C LEU A 75 -15.07 -24.36 -10.49
N LEU A 76 -15.80 -25.21 -11.21
CA LEU A 76 -16.90 -24.79 -12.07
C LEU A 76 -18.10 -24.28 -11.26
N ALA A 77 -18.43 -24.92 -10.15
CA ALA A 77 -19.45 -24.42 -9.23
C ALA A 77 -19.06 -23.08 -8.60
N ALA A 78 -17.77 -22.88 -8.36
CA ALA A 78 -17.21 -21.64 -7.89
C ALA A 78 -17.25 -20.50 -8.93
N ARG A 79 -17.32 -20.85 -10.21
CA ARG A 79 -17.52 -19.90 -11.32
C ARG A 79 -18.94 -19.36 -11.38
N ASP A 80 -19.96 -20.17 -11.10
CA ASP A 80 -21.35 -19.75 -11.22
C ASP A 80 -21.67 -18.56 -10.27
N ASP A 81 -22.58 -17.65 -10.67
CA ASP A 81 -22.96 -16.43 -9.91
C ASP A 81 -23.60 -16.73 -8.51
N HIS A 82 -23.65 -17.99 -8.13
CA HIS A 82 -24.39 -18.53 -6.97
C HIS A 82 -23.47 -19.41 -6.12
N PHE A 83 -22.26 -18.93 -5.85
CA PHE A 83 -21.17 -19.64 -5.18
C PHE A 83 -21.58 -20.35 -3.89
N CYS A 84 -22.49 -19.76 -3.10
CA CYS A 84 -23.03 -20.36 -1.87
C CYS A 84 -24.55 -20.59 -1.93
N GLY A 85 -25.13 -20.68 -3.13
CA GLY A 85 -26.58 -20.72 -3.35
C GLY A 85 -27.31 -19.39 -3.15
N CYS A 86 -26.61 -18.35 -2.70
CA CYS A 86 -27.10 -16.98 -2.68
C CYS A 86 -26.57 -16.22 -3.91
N THR A 87 -27.36 -15.30 -4.44
CA THR A 87 -26.88 -14.35 -5.44
C THR A 87 -25.89 -13.38 -4.81
N TRP A 88 -25.05 -12.75 -5.64
CA TRP A 88 -24.15 -11.69 -5.21
C TRP A 88 -24.88 -10.57 -4.44
N GLU A 89 -26.06 -10.17 -4.91
CA GLU A 89 -26.88 -9.14 -4.28
C GLU A 89 -27.41 -9.55 -2.90
N GLU A 90 -27.75 -10.83 -2.72
CA GLU A 90 -28.14 -11.39 -1.42
C GLU A 90 -26.97 -11.37 -0.42
N LEU A 91 -25.75 -11.65 -0.88
CA LEU A 91 -24.57 -11.61 -0.01
C LEU A 91 -24.23 -10.21 0.49
N VAL A 92 -24.48 -9.19 -0.33
CA VAL A 92 -24.20 -7.79 0.01
C VAL A 92 -25.30 -7.19 0.89
N THR A 93 -26.55 -7.67 0.79
CA THR A 93 -27.73 -7.05 1.43
C THR A 93 -28.18 -7.73 2.73
N THR A 94 -27.60 -8.87 3.10
CA THR A 94 -28.06 -9.69 4.23
C THR A 94 -27.65 -9.19 5.60
N ASP A 95 -28.31 -9.69 6.65
CA ASP A 95 -27.97 -9.41 8.05
C ASP A 95 -26.58 -9.95 8.45
N THR A 96 -26.09 -9.52 9.62
CA THR A 96 -24.73 -9.83 10.11
C THR A 96 -24.46 -11.34 10.26
N GLU A 97 -25.46 -12.15 10.64
CA GLU A 97 -25.29 -13.58 10.88
C GLU A 97 -25.24 -14.37 9.57
N THR A 98 -26.10 -14.02 8.60
CA THR A 98 -26.05 -14.59 7.25
C THR A 98 -24.74 -14.25 6.54
N ARG A 99 -24.24 -13.02 6.71
CA ARG A 99 -22.90 -12.63 6.23
C ARG A 99 -21.78 -13.43 6.90
N ARG A 100 -21.88 -13.69 8.21
CA ARG A 100 -20.90 -14.53 8.93
C ARG A 100 -20.84 -15.95 8.37
N ARG A 101 -21.98 -16.61 8.19
CA ARG A 101 -22.05 -17.98 7.66
C ARG A 101 -21.51 -18.06 6.23
N THR A 102 -21.81 -17.05 5.41
CA THR A 102 -21.24 -16.92 4.06
C THR A 102 -19.73 -16.80 4.12
N THR A 103 -19.20 -16.00 5.06
CA THR A 103 -17.75 -15.80 5.21
C THR A 103 -17.06 -17.10 5.62
N GLU A 104 -17.60 -17.82 6.60
CA GLU A 104 -17.09 -19.14 7.01
C GLU A 104 -17.09 -20.10 5.81
N TYR A 105 -18.16 -20.11 5.01
CA TYR A 105 -18.23 -20.90 3.79
C TYR A 105 -17.14 -20.55 2.77
N VAL A 106 -16.98 -19.26 2.46
CA VAL A 106 -15.97 -18.77 1.49
C VAL A 106 -14.56 -19.08 1.96
N LEU A 107 -14.28 -18.91 3.26
CA LEU A 107 -13.04 -19.34 3.90
C LEU A 107 -12.76 -20.82 3.67
N TRP A 108 -13.75 -21.68 3.91
CA TRP A 108 -13.61 -23.11 3.72
C TRP A 108 -13.40 -23.49 2.25
N VAL A 109 -14.06 -22.81 1.30
CA VAL A 109 -13.79 -23.04 -0.13
C VAL A 109 -12.37 -22.58 -0.48
N LEU A 110 -11.91 -21.44 0.02
CA LEU A 110 -10.56 -20.94 -0.21
C LEU A 110 -9.49 -21.87 0.38
N LEU A 111 -9.73 -22.38 1.59
CA LEU A 111 -8.87 -23.39 2.23
C LEU A 111 -8.85 -24.70 1.42
N PHE A 112 -10.01 -25.12 0.94
CA PHE A 112 -10.15 -26.29 0.08
C PHE A 112 -9.36 -26.11 -1.23
N LEU A 113 -9.59 -25.01 -1.95
CA LEU A 113 -8.87 -24.67 -3.18
C LEU A 113 -7.36 -24.63 -2.93
N ASN A 114 -6.92 -23.96 -1.87
CA ASN A 114 -5.51 -23.89 -1.51
C ASN A 114 -4.89 -25.29 -1.28
N ARG A 115 -5.59 -26.17 -0.57
CA ARG A 115 -5.15 -27.56 -0.39
C ARG A 115 -5.08 -28.33 -1.71
N CYS A 116 -6.06 -28.16 -2.59
CA CYS A 116 -6.05 -28.82 -3.89
C CYS A 116 -4.86 -28.38 -4.73
N VAL A 117 -4.58 -27.08 -4.79
CA VAL A 117 -3.44 -26.58 -5.56
C VAL A 117 -2.11 -26.99 -4.91
N HIS A 118 -2.00 -26.97 -3.57
CA HIS A 118 -0.82 -27.51 -2.87
C HIS A 118 -0.60 -29.00 -3.17
N ARG A 119 -1.66 -29.80 -3.25
CA ARG A 119 -1.61 -31.23 -3.60
C ARG A 119 -1.15 -31.47 -5.03
N ILE A 120 -1.70 -30.73 -5.99
CA ILE A 120 -1.22 -30.72 -7.39
C ILE A 120 0.29 -30.49 -7.45
N MET A 121 0.80 -29.71 -6.51
CA MET A 121 2.18 -29.26 -6.45
C MET A 121 3.14 -30.22 -5.75
N THR A 122 2.85 -30.66 -4.52
CA THR A 122 3.84 -31.35 -3.67
C THR A 122 3.95 -32.84 -3.89
N GLU A 123 2.95 -33.49 -4.45
CA GLU A 123 2.91 -34.97 -4.50
C GLU A 123 3.58 -35.57 -5.74
N TYR A 124 4.05 -34.76 -6.69
CA TYR A 124 4.26 -35.26 -8.06
C TYR A 124 5.62 -34.93 -8.69
N GLU A 125 6.68 -34.96 -7.89
CA GLU A 125 8.08 -34.96 -8.38
C GLU A 125 8.48 -36.28 -9.13
N GLY A 126 7.56 -37.20 -9.46
CA GLY A 126 7.96 -38.53 -9.98
C GLY A 126 7.05 -39.28 -10.96
N ARG A 127 5.72 -39.17 -10.93
CA ARG A 127 4.77 -39.79 -11.89
C ARG A 127 3.35 -39.35 -11.56
N ASP A 128 2.66 -38.74 -12.50
CA ASP A 128 1.28 -38.27 -12.34
C ASP A 128 0.27 -39.39 -12.70
N PRO A 129 -0.51 -39.92 -11.74
CA PRO A 129 -1.52 -40.95 -11.99
C PRO A 129 -2.79 -40.40 -12.66
N TYR A 130 -3.03 -39.08 -12.67
CA TYR A 130 -4.27 -38.46 -13.17
C TYR A 130 -4.00 -37.23 -14.06
N PRO A 131 -3.30 -37.42 -15.19
CA PRO A 131 -2.88 -36.30 -16.04
C PRO A 131 -4.06 -35.52 -16.64
N ARG A 132 -5.22 -36.16 -16.88
CA ARG A 132 -6.36 -35.52 -17.54
C ARG A 132 -7.16 -34.62 -16.61
N GLU A 133 -7.45 -35.10 -15.41
CA GLU A 133 -8.18 -34.39 -14.37
C GLU A 133 -7.36 -33.20 -13.88
N ARG A 134 -6.04 -33.40 -13.80
CA ARG A 134 -5.09 -32.31 -13.55
C ARG A 134 -5.07 -31.30 -14.69
N GLU A 135 -4.97 -31.73 -15.95
CA GLU A 135 -5.01 -30.82 -17.10
C GLU A 135 -6.30 -29.99 -17.11
N ALA A 136 -7.45 -30.61 -16.88
CA ALA A 136 -8.74 -29.92 -16.76
C ALA A 136 -8.75 -28.90 -15.61
N ALA A 137 -8.21 -29.26 -14.44
CA ALA A 137 -8.10 -28.35 -13.31
C ALA A 137 -7.15 -27.17 -13.58
N VAL A 138 -6.02 -27.43 -14.24
CA VAL A 138 -5.06 -26.41 -14.66
C VAL A 138 -5.70 -25.49 -15.70
N ASP A 139 -6.43 -26.02 -16.67
CA ASP A 139 -7.12 -25.25 -17.70
C ASP A 139 -8.21 -24.35 -17.08
N ILE A 140 -8.99 -24.86 -16.12
CA ILE A 140 -9.98 -24.05 -15.41
C ILE A 140 -9.30 -22.95 -14.61
N LEU A 141 -8.21 -23.26 -13.88
CA LEU A 141 -7.44 -22.23 -13.19
C LEU A 141 -6.90 -21.21 -14.19
N GLU A 142 -6.25 -21.60 -15.27
CA GLU A 142 -5.71 -20.67 -16.27
C GLU A 142 -6.76 -19.68 -16.82
N HIS A 143 -7.95 -20.17 -17.17
CA HIS A 143 -8.98 -19.35 -17.82
C HIS A 143 -9.86 -18.57 -16.84
N GLU A 144 -10.15 -19.15 -15.67
CA GLU A 144 -11.15 -18.63 -14.73
C GLU A 144 -10.53 -18.00 -13.48
N HIS A 145 -9.21 -18.15 -13.25
CA HIS A 145 -8.53 -17.65 -12.05
C HIS A 145 -8.87 -16.21 -11.75
N ASN A 146 -8.68 -15.29 -12.70
CA ASN A 146 -8.93 -13.87 -12.44
C ASN A 146 -10.40 -13.59 -12.10
N GLY A 147 -11.36 -14.23 -12.80
CA GLY A 147 -12.79 -14.07 -12.53
C GLY A 147 -13.19 -14.63 -11.17
N LEU A 148 -12.72 -15.84 -10.85
CA LEU A 148 -12.93 -16.50 -9.57
C LEU A 148 -12.37 -15.66 -8.41
N TRP A 149 -11.16 -15.13 -8.57
CA TRP A 149 -10.52 -14.33 -7.54
C TRP A 149 -11.13 -12.96 -7.35
N THR A 150 -11.49 -12.26 -8.42
CA THR A 150 -12.21 -10.99 -8.30
C THR A 150 -13.51 -11.20 -7.55
N ARG A 151 -14.25 -12.27 -7.83
CA ARG A 151 -15.50 -12.62 -7.11
C ARG A 151 -15.23 -12.94 -5.65
N LEU A 152 -14.30 -13.84 -5.36
CA LEU A 152 -13.93 -14.20 -3.99
C LEU A 152 -13.46 -12.98 -3.19
N TRP A 153 -12.66 -12.11 -3.82
CA TRP A 153 -12.21 -10.86 -3.23
C TRP A 153 -13.37 -9.93 -2.93
N GLN A 154 -14.29 -9.74 -3.88
CA GLN A 154 -15.49 -8.95 -3.65
C GLN A 154 -16.28 -9.46 -2.45
N VAL A 155 -16.41 -10.79 -2.25
CA VAL A 155 -17.06 -11.36 -1.05
C VAL A 155 -16.30 -10.99 0.23
N CYS A 156 -14.97 -11.03 0.18
CA CYS A 156 -14.10 -10.83 1.34
C CYS A 156 -13.97 -9.36 1.75
N VAL A 157 -14.07 -8.42 0.81
CA VAL A 157 -13.85 -6.97 1.05
C VAL A 157 -14.79 -6.40 2.11
N PRO A 158 -16.12 -6.56 2.03
CA PRO A 158 -17.04 -6.04 3.04
C PRO A 158 -16.73 -6.54 4.45
N PHE A 159 -16.18 -7.74 4.59
CA PHE A 159 -15.77 -8.32 5.87
C PHE A 159 -14.50 -7.66 6.41
N LEU A 160 -13.47 -7.54 5.58
CA LEU A 160 -12.22 -6.86 5.94
C LEU A 160 -12.44 -5.37 6.26
N ASP A 161 -13.44 -4.76 5.64
CA ASP A 161 -13.75 -3.34 5.79
C ASP A 161 -14.58 -2.99 7.02
N GLN A 162 -15.35 -3.93 7.56
CA GLN A 162 -16.29 -3.73 8.67
C GLN A 162 -15.78 -4.24 10.02
N ALA A 163 -14.79 -5.13 10.03
CA ALA A 163 -14.18 -5.58 11.26
C ALA A 163 -13.53 -4.39 11.98
N THR A 164 -14.01 -4.09 13.19
CA THR A 164 -13.38 -3.09 14.06
C THR A 164 -11.96 -3.53 14.44
N ALA A 165 -11.09 -2.60 14.82
CA ALA A 165 -9.71 -2.94 15.19
C ALA A 165 -9.65 -4.05 16.26
N ASP A 166 -10.61 -4.07 17.18
CA ASP A 166 -10.71 -5.07 18.26
C ASP A 166 -11.24 -6.42 17.76
N GLU A 167 -12.23 -6.44 16.86
CA GLU A 167 -12.71 -7.67 16.20
C GLU A 167 -11.68 -8.26 15.23
N VAL A 168 -10.81 -7.42 14.66
CA VAL A 168 -9.72 -7.85 13.78
C VAL A 168 -8.67 -8.62 14.56
N ASP A 169 -8.39 -8.32 15.82
CA ASP A 169 -7.41 -9.09 16.61
C ASP A 169 -7.93 -10.49 16.97
N GLU A 170 -9.22 -10.61 17.31
CA GLU A 170 -9.85 -11.93 17.52
C GLU A 170 -9.99 -12.72 16.21
N ARG A 171 -10.23 -12.04 15.09
CA ARG A 171 -10.42 -12.64 13.75
C ARG A 171 -9.17 -12.62 12.87
N LEU A 172 -8.03 -12.21 13.45
CA LEU A 172 -6.76 -12.08 12.76
C LEU A 172 -6.32 -13.43 12.19
N PRO A 173 -6.50 -14.56 12.90
CA PRO A 173 -6.17 -15.88 12.36
C PRO A 173 -6.99 -16.24 11.12
N GLU A 174 -8.29 -15.95 11.08
CA GLU A 174 -9.16 -16.24 9.94
C GLU A 174 -8.87 -15.31 8.77
N ALA A 175 -8.73 -14.01 9.00
CA ALA A 175 -8.34 -13.06 7.95
C ALA A 175 -6.94 -13.37 7.41
N HIS A 176 -5.99 -13.69 8.29
CA HIS A 176 -4.65 -14.12 7.89
C HIS A 176 -4.69 -15.47 7.16
N SER A 177 -5.55 -16.41 7.55
CA SER A 177 -5.73 -17.69 6.85
C SER A 177 -6.37 -17.49 5.49
N LEU A 178 -7.39 -16.63 5.38
CA LEU A 178 -8.04 -16.23 4.13
C LEU A 178 -7.03 -15.65 3.16
N LEU A 179 -6.29 -14.65 3.62
CA LEU A 179 -5.28 -13.99 2.82
C LEU A 179 -4.10 -14.90 2.54
N SER A 180 -3.65 -15.72 3.50
CA SER A 180 -2.65 -16.74 3.24
C SER A 180 -3.14 -17.76 2.21
N CYS A 181 -4.43 -18.13 2.20
CA CYS A 181 -4.99 -18.98 1.17
C CYS A 181 -5.03 -18.28 -0.19
N VAL A 182 -5.49 -17.04 -0.26
CA VAL A 182 -5.48 -16.24 -1.50
C VAL A 182 -4.05 -16.11 -2.03
N MET A 183 -3.10 -15.78 -1.15
CA MET A 183 -1.67 -15.63 -1.41
C MET A 183 -1.00 -16.93 -1.86
N ASN A 184 -1.30 -18.03 -1.18
CA ASN A 184 -0.76 -19.35 -1.49
C ASN A 184 -1.36 -19.83 -2.81
N CYS A 185 -2.68 -19.74 -3.00
CA CYS A 185 -3.30 -20.08 -4.27
C CYS A 185 -2.73 -19.27 -5.43
N SER A 186 -2.51 -17.96 -5.23
CA SER A 186 -1.85 -17.09 -6.19
C SER A 186 -0.44 -17.60 -6.54
N SER A 187 0.39 -17.80 -5.51
CA SER A 187 1.76 -18.35 -5.63
C SER A 187 1.80 -19.74 -6.28
N LEU A 188 0.78 -20.55 -6.01
CA LEU A 188 0.66 -21.91 -6.48
C LEU A 188 0.15 -21.96 -7.94
N SER A 189 -0.78 -21.09 -8.34
CA SER A 189 -1.20 -20.95 -9.74
C SER A 189 -0.03 -20.57 -10.63
N ASP A 190 0.83 -19.69 -10.15
CA ASP A 190 2.06 -19.31 -10.84
C ASP A 190 3.03 -20.49 -10.98
N HIS A 191 3.19 -21.29 -9.93
CA HIS A 191 4.00 -22.49 -10.01
C HIS A 191 3.44 -23.53 -10.98
N VAL A 192 2.13 -23.76 -10.94
CA VAL A 192 1.41 -24.65 -11.87
C VAL A 192 1.60 -24.18 -13.32
N LEU A 193 1.41 -22.89 -13.60
CA LEU A 193 1.58 -22.33 -14.95
C LEU A 193 3.02 -22.44 -15.45
N ARG A 194 4.01 -22.22 -14.58
CA ARG A 194 5.44 -22.35 -14.94
C ARG A 194 5.85 -23.79 -15.18
N ASP A 195 5.56 -24.67 -14.23
CA ASP A 195 6.19 -26.00 -14.19
C ASP A 195 5.42 -27.01 -15.03
N TYR A 196 4.10 -26.85 -15.15
CA TYR A 196 3.25 -27.76 -15.92
C TYR A 196 3.13 -27.35 -17.39
N LYS A 197 2.70 -26.13 -17.67
CA LYS A 197 2.56 -25.64 -19.05
C LYS A 197 3.89 -25.18 -19.66
N ARG A 198 4.99 -25.21 -18.88
CA ARG A 198 6.31 -24.67 -19.27
C ARG A 198 6.21 -23.23 -19.76
N LEU A 199 5.23 -22.49 -19.24
CA LEU A 199 5.07 -21.10 -19.64
C LEU A 199 6.31 -20.34 -19.13
N PRO A 200 6.84 -19.40 -19.93
CA PRO A 200 7.90 -18.53 -19.46
C PRO A 200 7.51 -17.93 -18.11
N ARG A 201 8.46 -17.84 -17.17
CA ARG A 201 8.28 -17.26 -15.82
C ARG A 201 7.48 -15.95 -15.82
N GLU A 202 7.62 -15.24 -16.92
CA GLU A 202 6.92 -14.03 -17.34
C GLU A 202 5.39 -14.09 -17.46
N HIS A 203 4.76 -15.24 -17.74
CA HIS A 203 3.31 -15.40 -17.85
C HIS A 203 2.66 -15.67 -16.50
N ALA A 204 3.31 -16.48 -15.67
CA ALA A 204 2.76 -16.93 -14.41
C ALA A 204 2.70 -15.81 -13.34
N SER A 205 3.67 -14.88 -13.36
CA SER A 205 3.63 -13.67 -12.53
C SER A 205 2.50 -12.70 -12.92
N ALA A 206 1.90 -12.83 -14.12
CA ALA A 206 0.82 -11.96 -14.57
C ALA A 206 -0.50 -12.17 -13.79
N HIS A 207 -0.70 -13.35 -13.22
CA HIS A 207 -1.93 -13.71 -12.50
C HIS A 207 -1.87 -13.43 -11.00
N ILE A 208 -0.67 -13.31 -10.43
CA ILE A 208 -0.45 -13.06 -9.00
C ILE A 208 -0.62 -11.58 -8.65
N LEU A 209 0.00 -10.72 -9.45
CA LEU A 209 0.03 -9.30 -9.16
C LEU A 209 -1.36 -8.65 -9.07
N PRO A 210 -2.37 -9.02 -9.89
CA PRO A 210 -3.72 -8.49 -9.74
C PRO A 210 -4.27 -8.71 -8.34
N LEU A 211 -4.13 -9.92 -7.77
CA LEU A 211 -4.59 -10.23 -6.40
C LEU A 211 -3.91 -9.36 -5.34
N HIS A 212 -2.62 -9.13 -5.50
CA HIS A 212 -1.88 -8.24 -4.62
C HIS A 212 -2.32 -6.79 -4.76
N VAL A 213 -2.55 -6.33 -5.99
CA VAL A 213 -3.04 -4.98 -6.26
C VAL A 213 -4.44 -4.81 -5.66
N PHE A 214 -5.34 -5.76 -5.85
CA PHE A 214 -6.66 -5.79 -5.19
C PHE A 214 -6.53 -5.80 -3.67
N THR A 215 -5.65 -6.63 -3.13
CA THR A 215 -5.37 -6.69 -1.69
C THR A 215 -4.96 -5.33 -1.17
N TRP A 216 -3.96 -4.71 -1.79
CA TRP A 216 -3.48 -3.39 -1.42
C TRP A 216 -4.57 -2.32 -1.55
N ILE A 217 -5.30 -2.29 -2.66
CA ILE A 217 -6.30 -1.26 -2.94
C ILE A 217 -7.46 -1.35 -1.96
N HIS A 218 -7.98 -2.53 -1.67
CA HIS A 218 -9.24 -2.65 -0.95
C HIS A 218 -9.10 -2.94 0.55
N THR A 219 -7.95 -3.44 1.05
CA THR A 219 -7.86 -3.75 2.49
C THR A 219 -7.57 -2.52 3.36
N LYS A 220 -8.33 -2.36 4.46
CA LYS A 220 -8.05 -1.37 5.52
C LYS A 220 -6.98 -1.81 6.52
N ASN A 221 -6.50 -3.05 6.46
CA ASN A 221 -5.45 -3.53 7.36
C ASN A 221 -4.05 -3.13 6.85
N TYR A 222 -3.31 -2.36 7.66
CA TYR A 222 -1.99 -1.85 7.30
C TYR A 222 -0.95 -2.95 7.01
N THR A 223 -0.90 -4.00 7.82
CA THR A 223 0.05 -5.11 7.66
C THR A 223 -0.16 -5.81 6.33
N LEU A 224 -1.42 -6.03 5.95
CA LEU A 224 -1.79 -6.68 4.69
C LEU A 224 -1.48 -5.79 3.49
N ARG A 225 -1.76 -4.49 3.58
CA ARG A 225 -1.34 -3.53 2.54
C ARG A 225 0.16 -3.53 2.34
N LEU A 226 0.93 -3.50 3.42
CA LEU A 226 2.39 -3.49 3.37
C LEU A 226 2.93 -4.76 2.68
N ARG A 227 2.42 -5.95 3.05
CA ARG A 227 2.81 -7.21 2.40
C ARG A 227 2.40 -7.26 0.94
N ALA A 228 1.22 -6.75 0.61
CA ALA A 228 0.76 -6.68 -0.76
C ALA A 228 1.69 -5.79 -1.61
N LEU A 229 1.97 -4.57 -1.14
CA LEU A 229 2.91 -3.65 -1.80
C LEU A 229 4.33 -4.20 -1.89
N GLU A 230 4.81 -4.87 -0.86
CA GLU A 230 6.12 -5.53 -0.86
C GLU A 230 6.24 -6.50 -2.02
N VAL A 231 5.25 -7.38 -2.21
CA VAL A 231 5.26 -8.32 -3.33
C VAL A 231 5.11 -7.59 -4.67
N ILE A 232 4.28 -6.55 -4.76
CA ILE A 232 4.14 -5.77 -6.01
C ILE A 232 5.46 -5.11 -6.39
N ALA A 233 6.15 -4.52 -5.42
CA ALA A 233 7.39 -3.81 -5.61
C ALA A 233 8.58 -4.73 -5.90
N THR A 234 8.60 -5.92 -5.31
CA THR A 234 9.73 -6.88 -5.45
C THR A 234 9.55 -7.88 -6.58
N SER A 235 8.38 -7.92 -7.23
CA SER A 235 8.10 -8.83 -8.35
C SER A 235 9.05 -8.55 -9.54
N PRO A 236 9.91 -9.52 -9.91
CA PRO A 236 10.95 -9.29 -10.91
C PRO A 236 10.38 -9.07 -12.33
N GLY A 237 10.92 -8.08 -13.03
CA GLY A 237 10.89 -7.99 -14.49
C GLY A 237 9.64 -7.42 -15.17
N LYS A 238 8.54 -7.12 -14.47
CA LYS A 238 7.29 -6.64 -15.12
C LYS A 238 6.46 -5.62 -14.35
N SER A 239 6.92 -5.12 -13.20
CA SER A 239 6.13 -4.19 -12.35
C SER A 239 5.49 -3.02 -13.12
N PRO A 240 6.18 -2.33 -14.06
CA PRO A 240 5.57 -1.21 -14.78
C PRO A 240 4.46 -1.63 -15.74
N HIS A 241 4.75 -2.59 -16.63
CA HIS A 241 3.81 -3.01 -17.66
C HIS A 241 2.62 -3.75 -17.07
N LEU A 242 2.84 -4.59 -16.06
CA LEU A 242 1.75 -5.36 -15.49
C LEU A 242 0.81 -4.50 -14.62
N LEU A 243 1.34 -3.48 -13.93
CA LEU A 243 0.48 -2.49 -13.29
C LEU A 243 -0.34 -1.71 -14.32
N LEU A 244 0.22 -1.41 -15.49
CA LEU A 244 -0.52 -0.79 -16.59
C LEU A 244 -1.58 -1.74 -17.17
N ASP A 245 -1.27 -3.03 -17.35
CA ASP A 245 -2.23 -4.04 -17.81
C ASP A 245 -3.38 -4.24 -16.79
N ILE A 246 -3.08 -4.16 -15.49
CA ILE A 246 -4.08 -4.20 -14.42
C ILE A 246 -4.97 -2.95 -14.46
N VAL A 247 -4.38 -1.77 -14.75
CA VAL A 247 -5.11 -0.50 -14.92
C VAL A 247 -6.06 -0.53 -16.13
N GLU A 248 -5.78 -1.36 -17.13
CA GLU A 248 -6.68 -1.59 -18.28
C GLU A 248 -7.82 -2.59 -17.95
N GLY A 249 -7.75 -3.25 -16.79
CA GLY A 249 -8.74 -4.22 -16.31
C GLY A 249 -9.78 -3.63 -15.35
N PRO A 250 -10.34 -4.43 -14.42
CA PRO A 250 -11.37 -4.01 -13.47
C PRO A 250 -10.88 -3.02 -12.40
N VAL A 251 -9.56 -2.85 -12.24
CA VAL A 251 -8.95 -1.87 -11.34
C VAL A 251 -8.59 -0.65 -12.17
N THR A 252 -9.13 0.51 -11.84
CA THR A 252 -8.80 1.74 -12.55
C THR A 252 -7.53 2.39 -11.98
N SER A 253 -6.90 3.26 -12.76
CA SER A 253 -5.85 4.14 -12.22
C SER A 253 -6.36 5.01 -11.07
N GLU A 254 -7.66 5.34 -11.07
CA GLU A 254 -8.31 6.08 -9.99
C GLU A 254 -8.28 5.31 -8.67
N ASP A 255 -8.56 4.00 -8.69
CA ASP A 255 -8.51 3.13 -7.52
C ASP A 255 -7.10 3.06 -6.91
N ILE A 256 -6.08 2.95 -7.75
CA ILE A 256 -4.67 2.98 -7.34
C ILE A 256 -4.33 4.31 -6.66
N PHE A 257 -4.73 5.44 -7.25
CA PHE A 257 -4.47 6.74 -6.65
C PHE A 257 -5.26 6.98 -5.37
N HIS A 258 -6.47 6.44 -5.25
CA HIS A 258 -7.22 6.45 -4.00
C HIS A 258 -6.51 5.63 -2.91
N ALA A 259 -5.99 4.45 -3.25
CA ALA A 259 -5.19 3.63 -2.33
C ALA A 259 -3.96 4.40 -1.85
N PHE A 260 -3.21 5.03 -2.76
CA PHE A 260 -2.09 5.89 -2.38
C PHE A 260 -2.51 7.08 -1.51
N CYS A 261 -3.61 7.77 -1.84
CA CYS A 261 -4.13 8.88 -1.02
C CYS A 261 -4.46 8.43 0.41
N ARG A 262 -5.12 7.28 0.56
CA ARG A 262 -5.41 6.67 1.87
C ARG A 262 -4.12 6.42 2.61
N ASP A 263 -3.19 5.74 1.97
CA ASP A 263 -1.98 5.26 2.64
C ASP A 263 -1.04 6.41 2.99
N PHE A 264 -0.73 7.30 2.04
CA PHE A 264 0.06 8.50 2.33
C PHE A 264 -0.68 9.52 3.22
N GLY A 265 -1.98 9.36 3.44
CA GLY A 265 -2.74 10.11 4.45
C GLY A 265 -2.61 9.54 5.86
N ASP A 266 -2.27 8.26 5.99
CA ASP A 266 -2.17 7.58 7.27
C ASP A 266 -0.89 8.03 8.03
N PRO A 267 -1.03 8.58 9.24
CA PRO A 267 0.11 9.02 10.06
C PRO A 267 0.98 7.85 10.54
N GLY A 268 0.50 6.60 10.50
CA GLY A 268 1.20 5.39 10.89
C GLY A 268 2.05 4.73 9.79
N VAL A 269 1.99 5.21 8.54
CA VAL A 269 2.84 4.72 7.45
C VAL A 269 4.30 4.84 7.82
N ARG A 270 5.07 3.76 7.64
CA ARG A 270 6.51 3.66 7.96
C ARG A 270 7.40 3.62 6.70
N ASP A 271 8.72 3.73 6.90
CA ASP A 271 9.71 3.75 5.81
C ASP A 271 9.59 2.58 4.82
N GLY A 272 9.38 1.35 5.31
CA GLY A 272 9.23 0.18 4.44
C GLY A 272 8.03 0.30 3.50
N PHE A 273 6.92 0.88 3.97
CA PHE A 273 5.76 1.15 3.11
C PHE A 273 6.09 2.19 2.05
N LEU A 274 6.72 3.31 2.44
CA LEU A 274 7.09 4.36 1.50
C LEU A 274 8.05 3.85 0.43
N TYR A 275 8.99 2.98 0.79
CA TYR A 275 9.89 2.34 -0.14
C TYR A 275 9.16 1.52 -1.21
N TYR A 276 8.26 0.63 -0.79
CA TYR A 276 7.49 -0.19 -1.74
C TYR A 276 6.52 0.66 -2.56
N ALA A 277 5.81 1.60 -1.92
CA ALA A 277 4.92 2.53 -2.60
C ALA A 277 5.67 3.37 -3.64
N HIS A 278 6.89 3.83 -3.35
CA HIS A 278 7.75 4.51 -4.31
C HIS A 278 8.10 3.63 -5.50
N THR A 279 8.43 2.37 -5.27
CA THR A 279 8.76 1.43 -6.34
C THR A 279 7.55 1.23 -7.26
N VAL A 280 6.36 1.04 -6.69
CA VAL A 280 5.10 0.90 -7.44
C VAL A 280 4.76 2.18 -8.19
N MET A 281 4.87 3.35 -7.55
CA MET A 281 4.67 4.63 -8.23
C MET A 281 5.66 4.83 -9.37
N GLY A 282 6.95 4.55 -9.14
CA GLY A 282 8.00 4.67 -10.15
C GLY A 282 7.78 3.75 -11.35
N ALA A 283 7.05 2.65 -11.15
CA ALA A 283 6.61 1.72 -12.19
C ALA A 283 5.34 2.19 -12.92
N LEU A 284 4.46 2.94 -12.28
CA LEU A 284 3.28 3.55 -12.92
C LEU A 284 3.64 4.79 -13.76
N TRP A 285 4.71 5.48 -13.40
CA TRP A 285 5.17 6.73 -14.03
C TRP A 285 6.35 6.72 -15.02
N PRO A 286 6.99 5.60 -15.42
CA PRO A 286 8.20 5.64 -16.21
C PRO A 286 7.94 5.81 -17.72
N THR A 287 6.73 5.54 -18.21
CA THR A 287 6.40 5.62 -19.65
C THR A 287 5.67 6.90 -20.06
N ARG A 288 5.10 7.62 -19.09
CA ARG A 288 4.51 8.95 -19.27
C ARG A 288 4.89 9.78 -18.07
N VAL A 289 5.55 10.93 -18.29
CA VAL A 289 5.69 11.95 -17.25
C VAL A 289 4.31 12.12 -16.60
N PRO A 290 4.17 12.01 -15.26
CA PRO A 290 2.93 12.26 -14.57
C PRO A 290 2.30 13.50 -15.15
N ARG A 291 1.27 13.35 -15.98
CA ARG A 291 0.64 14.55 -16.49
C ARG A 291 -0.18 15.24 -15.40
N LEU A 292 -0.24 14.64 -14.20
CA LEU A 292 -0.96 15.11 -13.02
C LEU A 292 -2.29 15.75 -13.47
N GLU A 293 -2.96 15.13 -14.44
CA GLU A 293 -4.05 15.72 -15.21
C GLU A 293 -5.26 15.79 -14.28
N SER A 294 -5.46 14.72 -13.52
CA SER A 294 -6.56 14.61 -12.59
C SER A 294 -6.27 15.33 -11.27
N LYS A 295 -7.33 15.83 -10.65
CA LYS A 295 -7.29 16.36 -9.28
C LYS A 295 -6.80 15.30 -8.29
N LEU A 296 -7.11 14.03 -8.54
CA LEU A 296 -6.71 12.91 -7.69
C LEU A 296 -5.20 12.67 -7.76
N GLU A 297 -4.59 12.69 -8.94
CA GLU A 297 -3.12 12.55 -9.09
C GLU A 297 -2.38 13.66 -8.33
N ARG A 298 -2.82 14.92 -8.48
CA ARG A 298 -2.25 16.06 -7.72
C ARG A 298 -2.42 15.89 -6.22
N LYS A 299 -3.57 15.37 -5.78
CA LYS A 299 -3.85 15.07 -4.38
C LYS A 299 -2.91 13.98 -3.88
N THR A 300 -2.80 12.86 -4.58
CA THR A 300 -1.89 11.75 -4.27
C THR A 300 -0.46 12.22 -4.15
N PHE A 301 0.01 13.04 -5.10
CA PHE A 301 1.34 13.62 -5.05
C PHE A 301 1.55 14.49 -3.79
N GLY A 302 0.57 15.32 -3.44
CA GLY A 302 0.62 16.11 -2.20
C GLY A 302 0.68 15.24 -0.94
N TYR A 303 -0.09 14.16 -0.88
CA TYR A 303 -0.03 13.20 0.22
C TYR A 303 1.31 12.47 0.27
N PHE A 304 1.83 12.03 -0.88
CA PHE A 304 3.15 11.41 -1.01
C PHE A 304 4.21 12.33 -0.40
N ILE A 305 4.28 13.59 -0.85
CA ILE A 305 5.24 14.57 -0.29
C ILE A 305 5.05 14.72 1.23
N GLY A 306 3.81 14.79 1.70
CA GLY A 306 3.49 14.85 3.12
C GLY A 306 3.95 13.63 3.91
N ALA A 307 3.78 12.42 3.37
CA ALA A 307 4.18 11.17 4.02
C ALA A 307 5.69 11.02 4.13
N TYR A 308 6.41 11.39 3.08
CA TYR A 308 7.88 11.46 3.10
C TYR A 308 8.39 12.46 4.12
N ARG A 309 7.83 13.66 4.12
CA ARG A 309 8.19 14.69 5.09
C ARG A 309 7.89 14.26 6.52
N ARG A 310 6.76 13.56 6.75
CA ARG A 310 6.48 12.91 8.05
C ARG A 310 7.60 11.95 8.42
N GLN A 311 8.01 11.08 7.49
CA GLN A 311 9.09 10.13 7.77
C GLN A 311 10.44 10.81 7.97
N LEU A 312 10.76 11.91 7.30
CA LEU A 312 11.98 12.66 7.63
C LEU A 312 11.94 13.20 9.07
N CYS A 313 10.78 13.69 9.51
CA CYS A 313 10.60 14.22 10.87
C CYS A 313 10.53 13.15 11.96
N LEU A 314 9.88 12.02 11.68
CA LEU A 314 9.69 10.92 12.63
C LEU A 314 10.87 9.94 12.60
N GLY A 315 11.54 9.84 11.46
CA GLY A 315 12.18 8.64 10.96
C GLY A 315 13.39 8.21 11.74
N ASP A 316 13.39 6.93 12.08
CA ASP A 316 14.52 6.20 12.63
C ASP A 316 15.71 6.29 11.65
N ARG A 317 16.62 7.24 11.87
CA ARG A 317 17.77 7.51 10.97
C ARG A 317 18.70 6.29 10.83
N GLY A 318 18.53 5.26 11.66
CA GLY A 318 19.25 3.99 11.58
C GLY A 318 18.56 2.91 10.73
N ALA A 319 17.34 3.13 10.25
CA ALA A 319 16.65 2.13 9.44
C ALA A 319 17.29 2.03 8.04
N PRO A 320 17.52 0.81 7.51
CA PRO A 320 18.18 0.60 6.22
C PRO A 320 17.42 1.20 5.03
N TRP A 321 16.14 1.54 5.23
CA TRP A 321 15.25 2.09 4.21
C TRP A 321 15.31 3.63 4.11
N HIS A 322 15.86 4.33 5.11
CA HIS A 322 15.83 5.79 5.16
C HIS A 322 16.54 6.43 3.94
N SER A 323 17.61 5.78 3.48
CA SER A 323 18.33 6.14 2.26
C SER A 323 17.45 6.00 1.02
N MET A 324 16.86 4.82 0.82
CA MET A 324 16.04 4.54 -0.36
C MET A 324 14.77 5.39 -0.41
N VAL A 325 14.15 5.63 0.75
CA VAL A 325 13.02 6.55 0.91
C VAL A 325 13.44 7.94 0.40
N THR A 326 14.53 8.49 0.93
CA THR A 326 14.96 9.83 0.53
C THR A 326 15.37 9.92 -0.95
N GLU A 327 16.04 8.91 -1.50
CA GLU A 327 16.34 8.83 -2.94
C GLU A 327 15.06 8.89 -3.78
N GLY A 328 14.07 8.08 -3.40
CA GLY A 328 12.80 8.03 -4.10
C GLY A 328 12.05 9.36 -4.04
N HIS A 329 12.12 10.03 -2.89
CA HIS A 329 11.54 11.35 -2.72
C HIS A 329 12.16 12.39 -3.67
N LEU A 330 13.49 12.41 -3.76
CA LEU A 330 14.22 13.36 -4.58
C LEU A 330 14.02 13.10 -6.08
N SER A 331 13.95 11.83 -6.47
CA SER A 331 13.61 11.42 -7.83
C SER A 331 12.20 11.87 -8.22
N TYR A 332 11.23 11.77 -7.30
CA TYR A 332 9.87 12.25 -7.52
C TYR A 332 9.76 13.77 -7.55
N ILE A 333 10.47 14.46 -6.67
CA ILE A 333 10.61 15.91 -6.71
C ILE A 333 11.14 16.32 -8.08
N ALA A 334 12.25 15.73 -8.53
CA ALA A 334 12.84 16.02 -9.83
C ALA A 334 11.85 15.79 -10.98
N LEU A 335 11.10 14.69 -10.95
CA LEU A 335 10.08 14.36 -11.94
C LEU A 335 8.93 15.38 -11.95
N ALA A 336 8.41 15.74 -10.78
CA ALA A 336 7.32 16.71 -10.63
C ALA A 336 7.75 18.12 -11.07
N LEU A 337 8.99 18.50 -10.77
CA LEU A 337 9.56 19.77 -11.22
C LEU A 337 9.76 19.77 -12.75
N ARG A 338 10.25 18.67 -13.32
CA ARG A 338 10.37 18.53 -14.77
C ARG A 338 9.01 18.66 -15.46
N TYR A 339 7.96 18.09 -14.86
CA TYR A 339 6.59 18.27 -15.32
C TYR A 339 6.13 19.73 -15.26
N ALA A 340 6.31 20.40 -14.12
CA ALA A 340 5.93 21.80 -13.95
C ALA A 340 6.61 22.73 -14.99
N VAL A 341 7.83 22.40 -15.42
CA VAL A 341 8.52 23.14 -16.51
C VAL A 341 7.94 22.83 -17.87
N LEU A 342 7.67 21.56 -18.18
CA LEU A 342 7.25 21.13 -19.52
C LEU A 342 5.80 21.49 -19.82
N TYR A 343 4.95 21.64 -18.80
CA TYR A 343 3.52 21.87 -18.97
C TYR A 343 3.04 23.03 -18.08
N PRO A 344 3.33 24.30 -18.43
CA PRO A 344 3.00 25.48 -17.61
C PRO A 344 1.50 25.86 -17.63
N GLY A 345 0.59 24.87 -17.68
CA GLY A 345 -0.85 25.10 -17.67
C GLY A 345 -1.35 25.68 -16.34
N PRO A 346 -2.47 26.44 -16.34
CA PRO A 346 -3.02 27.10 -15.14
C PRO A 346 -3.44 26.13 -14.00
N GLY A 347 -3.49 24.82 -14.26
CA GLY A 347 -3.72 23.76 -13.26
C GLY A 347 -2.51 22.87 -12.96
N ALA A 348 -1.38 23.09 -13.62
CA ALA A 348 -0.19 22.23 -13.58
C ALA A 348 0.92 22.76 -12.66
N LEU A 349 0.77 23.99 -12.15
CA LEU A 349 1.70 24.54 -11.18
C LEU A 349 1.53 23.80 -9.85
N MET A 350 2.55 23.06 -9.47
CA MET A 350 2.75 22.58 -8.11
C MET A 350 2.47 23.75 -7.14
N PRO A 351 1.62 23.57 -6.10
CA PRO A 351 1.32 24.63 -5.15
C PRO A 351 2.62 25.27 -4.66
N GLU A 352 2.68 26.59 -4.68
CA GLU A 352 3.87 27.36 -4.27
C GLU A 352 4.41 26.93 -2.90
N ALA A 353 3.53 26.48 -1.99
CA ALA A 353 3.94 25.94 -0.71
C ALA A 353 4.80 24.66 -0.80
N GLN A 354 4.54 23.81 -1.79
CA GLN A 354 5.32 22.60 -2.04
C GLN A 354 6.69 22.95 -2.63
N PHE A 355 6.77 23.98 -3.49
CA PHE A 355 8.06 24.47 -4.02
C PHE A 355 9.01 24.89 -2.90
N TYR A 356 8.53 25.69 -1.96
CA TYR A 356 9.30 26.09 -0.79
C TYR A 356 9.71 24.89 0.08
N GLY A 357 8.80 23.93 0.28
CA GLY A 357 9.10 22.68 0.99
C GLY A 357 10.22 21.88 0.33
N ILE A 358 10.22 21.77 -1.00
CA ILE A 358 11.27 21.08 -1.76
C ILE A 358 12.64 21.71 -1.53
N VAL A 359 12.72 23.04 -1.54
CA VAL A 359 13.99 23.74 -1.31
C VAL A 359 14.51 23.49 0.11
N CYS A 360 13.63 23.52 1.13
CA CYS A 360 14.04 23.20 2.49
C CYS A 360 14.56 21.76 2.62
N ILE A 361 13.96 20.81 1.91
CA ILE A 361 14.43 19.42 1.87
C ILE A 361 15.83 19.38 1.22
N ILE A 362 16.00 19.97 0.03
CA ILE A 362 17.31 19.99 -0.65
C ILE A 362 18.39 20.63 0.23
N ALA A 363 18.06 21.72 0.92
CA ALA A 363 18.94 22.42 1.85
C ALA A 363 19.50 21.49 2.93
N GLN A 364 18.65 20.67 3.54
CA GLN A 364 19.03 19.72 4.60
C GLN A 364 19.96 18.62 4.10
N TRP A 365 19.77 18.17 2.86
CA TRP A 365 20.49 17.03 2.30
C TRP A 365 21.78 17.39 1.57
N LEU A 366 21.87 18.62 1.06
CA LEU A 366 23.00 19.05 0.23
C LEU A 366 24.33 18.92 0.98
N VAL A 367 24.41 19.36 2.23
CA VAL A 367 25.65 19.28 3.01
C VAL A 367 26.03 17.83 3.32
N PRO A 368 25.17 16.99 3.93
CA PRO A 368 25.49 15.58 4.15
C PRO A 368 25.93 14.86 2.87
N ALA A 369 25.25 15.09 1.74
CA ALA A 369 25.56 14.49 0.44
C ALA A 369 26.98 14.84 -0.03
N MET A 370 27.40 16.08 0.20
CA MET A 370 28.72 16.54 -0.17
C MET A 370 29.82 15.99 0.74
N GLU A 371 29.53 15.78 2.02
CA GLU A 371 30.49 15.25 3.00
C GLU A 371 30.82 13.77 2.79
N GLY A 372 30.14 13.06 1.89
CA GLY A 372 30.33 11.63 1.70
C GLY A 372 29.96 10.79 2.93
N LYS A 373 29.33 11.41 3.94
CA LYS A 373 28.60 10.66 4.98
C LYS A 373 27.54 9.85 4.26
N GLU A 374 27.28 8.62 4.72
CA GLU A 374 26.25 7.73 4.15
C GLU A 374 25.01 8.54 3.83
N THR A 375 24.87 8.86 2.56
CA THR A 375 23.73 9.61 2.10
C THR A 375 22.81 8.65 1.40
N PRO A 376 21.51 8.92 1.50
CA PRO A 376 20.51 8.35 0.63
C PRO A 376 20.85 8.25 -0.84
N TRP A 377 21.71 9.15 -1.32
CA TRP A 377 22.05 9.21 -2.72
C TRP A 377 22.83 7.94 -3.10
N PRO A 378 22.41 7.20 -4.14
CA PRO A 378 23.03 5.93 -4.46
C PRO A 378 24.54 6.12 -4.62
N SER A 379 25.28 5.34 -3.82
CA SER A 379 26.73 5.14 -3.94
C SER A 379 27.12 4.42 -5.23
N GLN A 380 26.20 4.26 -6.20
CA GLN A 380 26.53 3.95 -7.58
C GLN A 380 27.27 5.14 -8.21
N LYS A 381 28.57 5.19 -7.94
CA LYS A 381 29.66 5.75 -8.76
C LYS A 381 29.20 6.75 -9.82
N GLN A 382 29.27 8.04 -9.51
CA GLN A 382 29.30 9.19 -10.45
C GLN A 382 28.09 9.41 -11.39
N GLN A 383 27.21 8.43 -11.64
CA GLN A 383 26.12 8.55 -12.63
C GLN A 383 24.87 9.30 -12.09
N GLY A 384 24.73 9.46 -10.77
CA GLY A 384 23.58 10.16 -10.17
C GLY A 384 23.71 11.69 -10.08
N LEU A 385 24.92 12.25 -10.17
CA LEU A 385 25.17 13.69 -10.02
C LEU A 385 24.66 14.57 -11.17
N PRO A 386 24.70 14.13 -12.45
CA PRO A 386 24.06 14.84 -13.56
C PRO A 386 22.58 15.11 -13.30
N ASN A 387 21.87 14.12 -12.75
CA ASN A 387 20.45 14.26 -12.40
C ASN A 387 20.21 15.30 -11.29
N PHE A 388 21.11 15.41 -10.30
CA PHE A 388 20.95 16.42 -9.24
C PHE A 388 21.12 17.85 -9.75
N THR A 389 22.18 18.08 -10.53
CA THR A 389 22.44 19.40 -11.12
C THR A 389 21.29 19.84 -12.02
N ASP A 390 20.79 18.94 -12.86
CA ASP A 390 19.66 19.23 -13.74
C ASP A 390 18.37 19.45 -12.97
N THR A 391 18.17 18.75 -11.85
CA THR A 391 17.08 19.01 -10.91
C THR A 391 17.19 20.43 -10.35
N LEU A 392 18.34 20.83 -9.82
CA LEU A 392 18.56 22.18 -9.31
C LEU A 392 18.35 23.25 -10.38
N LYS A 393 18.81 23.01 -11.61
CA LYS A 393 18.60 23.92 -12.75
C LYS A 393 17.11 24.06 -13.06
N THR A 394 16.38 22.96 -13.03
CA THR A 394 14.92 22.93 -13.24
C THR A 394 14.20 23.73 -12.16
N ILE A 395 14.55 23.53 -10.89
CA ILE A 395 14.00 24.32 -9.76
C ILE A 395 14.29 25.80 -9.95
N THR A 396 15.54 26.13 -10.29
CA THR A 396 15.97 27.52 -10.50
C THR A 396 15.20 28.19 -11.62
N ARG A 397 14.96 27.49 -12.75
CA ARG A 397 14.13 27.99 -13.85
C ARG A 397 12.68 28.21 -13.40
N LEU A 398 12.11 27.27 -12.64
CA LEU A 398 10.74 27.41 -12.11
C LEU A 398 10.61 28.61 -11.18
N PHE A 399 11.55 28.78 -10.25
CA PHE A 399 11.59 29.94 -9.36
C PHE A 399 11.73 31.25 -10.14
N SER A 400 12.55 31.28 -11.20
CA SER A 400 12.71 32.47 -12.03
C SER A 400 11.45 32.85 -12.83
N ALA A 401 10.60 31.87 -13.12
CA ALA A 401 9.32 32.08 -13.81
C ALA A 401 8.17 32.41 -12.85
N TYR A 402 8.37 32.19 -11.55
CA TYR A 402 7.33 32.38 -10.54
C TYR A 402 7.18 33.86 -10.17
N ARG A 403 5.94 34.33 -10.03
CA ARG A 403 5.63 35.69 -9.56
C ARG A 403 5.85 35.82 -8.04
N PRO A 404 6.02 37.03 -7.49
CA PRO A 404 6.21 37.23 -6.05
C PRO A 404 5.10 36.51 -5.24
N PRO A 405 5.46 35.99 -4.06
CA PRO A 405 4.58 35.14 -3.28
C PRO A 405 3.29 35.84 -2.93
N LYS A 406 2.19 35.06 -2.92
CA LYS A 406 0.97 35.53 -2.28
C LYS A 406 1.29 35.86 -0.80
N PRO A 407 0.66 36.88 -0.18
CA PRO A 407 0.91 37.22 1.22
C PRO A 407 0.79 36.02 2.18
N ALA A 408 -0.14 35.10 1.89
CA ALA A 408 -0.33 33.85 2.62
C ALA A 408 0.91 32.91 2.65
N LEU A 409 1.85 33.10 1.72
CA LEU A 409 3.05 32.29 1.55
C LEU A 409 4.34 33.05 1.82
N ALA A 410 4.26 34.34 2.12
CA ALA A 410 5.43 35.18 2.43
C ALA A 410 6.31 34.54 3.51
N LEU A 411 5.73 34.04 4.60
CA LEU A 411 6.50 33.37 5.64
C LEU A 411 7.19 32.09 5.15
N LEU A 412 6.52 31.31 4.32
CA LEU A 412 7.11 30.10 3.79
C LEU A 412 8.29 30.40 2.86
N GLY A 413 8.18 31.49 2.08
CA GLY A 413 9.31 32.05 1.34
C GLY A 413 10.46 32.51 2.23
N ARG A 414 10.17 33.24 3.32
CA ARG A 414 11.18 33.68 4.29
C ARG A 414 11.93 32.51 4.91
N HIS A 415 11.21 31.49 5.33
CA HIS A 415 11.84 30.33 5.91
C HIS A 415 12.70 29.57 4.90
N THR A 416 12.19 29.37 3.69
CA THR A 416 12.95 28.73 2.62
C THR A 416 14.25 29.47 2.34
N HIS A 417 14.19 30.80 2.33
CA HIS A 417 15.37 31.64 2.20
C HIS A 417 16.35 31.44 3.37
N ARG A 418 15.89 31.37 4.62
CA ARG A 418 16.75 31.07 5.78
C ARG A 418 17.41 29.69 5.68
N ALA A 419 16.66 28.65 5.31
CA ALA A 419 17.20 27.29 5.13
C ALA A 419 18.27 27.27 4.02
N TRP A 420 17.99 27.94 2.91
CA TRP A 420 18.94 28.13 1.82
C TRP A 420 20.19 28.90 2.27
N GLN A 421 20.04 30.02 2.98
CA GLN A 421 21.16 30.82 3.50
C GLN A 421 22.05 30.02 4.45
N ALA A 422 21.45 29.28 5.39
CA ALA A 422 22.19 28.43 6.32
C ALA A 422 23.01 27.39 5.56
N THR A 423 22.42 26.78 4.53
CA THR A 423 23.11 25.82 3.66
C THR A 423 24.27 26.49 2.91
N VAL A 424 24.05 27.65 2.30
CA VAL A 424 25.10 28.40 1.60
C VAL A 424 26.24 28.78 2.54
N ALA A 425 25.94 29.23 3.77
CA ALA A 425 26.95 29.57 4.76
C ALA A 425 27.85 28.37 5.11
N VAL A 426 27.25 27.19 5.33
CA VAL A 426 28.01 25.96 5.58
C VAL A 426 28.87 25.59 4.37
N LEU A 427 28.34 25.70 3.15
CA LEU A 427 29.06 25.41 1.91
C LEU A 427 30.19 26.40 1.63
N ASP A 428 30.04 27.66 2.04
CA ASP A 428 31.06 28.70 1.92
C ASP A 428 32.16 28.54 2.97
N ALA A 429 31.84 28.02 4.16
CA ALA A 429 32.83 27.66 5.16
C ALA A 429 33.66 26.42 4.75
N ARG A 430 33.09 25.52 3.95
CA ARG A 430 33.70 24.25 3.54
C ARG A 430 34.48 24.34 2.22
N ARG A 431 35.73 24.80 2.30
CA ARG A 431 36.63 24.93 1.15
C ARG A 431 36.93 23.58 0.46
N ASP A 432 37.09 22.52 1.24
CA ASP A 432 37.29 21.15 0.78
C ASP A 432 36.19 20.71 -0.20
N LEU A 433 34.93 20.97 0.14
CA LEU A 433 33.78 20.58 -0.69
C LEU A 433 33.68 21.39 -1.99
N ARG A 434 34.16 22.64 -2.01
CA ARG A 434 34.17 23.51 -3.19
C ARG A 434 35.21 23.11 -4.23
N GLU A 435 36.30 22.49 -3.79
CA GLU A 435 37.39 22.08 -4.66
C GLU A 435 37.09 20.78 -5.42
N LEU A 436 36.13 19.98 -4.92
CA LEU A 436 35.62 18.80 -5.61
C LEU A 436 34.94 19.17 -6.94
N ALA A 437 35.55 18.76 -8.05
CA ALA A 437 35.11 19.12 -9.41
C ALA A 437 33.63 18.82 -9.66
N GLN A 438 33.14 17.69 -9.14
CA GLN A 438 31.75 17.24 -9.29
C GLN A 438 30.71 18.16 -8.62
N TRP A 439 31.09 18.93 -7.59
CA TRP A 439 30.17 19.79 -6.85
C TRP A 439 30.17 21.25 -7.29
N ARG A 440 31.13 21.66 -8.14
CA ARG A 440 31.25 23.06 -8.58
C ARG A 440 29.97 23.57 -9.23
N GLU A 441 29.42 22.82 -10.18
CA GLU A 441 28.20 23.22 -10.89
C GLU A 441 26.95 23.20 -9.99
N PRO A 442 26.64 22.11 -9.23
CA PRO A 442 25.55 22.11 -8.26
C PRO A 442 25.57 23.32 -7.32
N LEU A 443 26.75 23.70 -6.80
CA LEU A 443 26.90 24.83 -5.88
C LEU A 443 26.59 26.17 -6.55
N VAL A 444 26.99 26.36 -7.80
CA VAL A 444 26.67 27.58 -8.56
C VAL A 444 25.16 27.68 -8.76
N VAL A 445 24.51 26.58 -9.16
CA VAL A 445 23.06 26.54 -9.36
C VAL A 445 22.32 26.76 -8.04
N TRP A 446 22.75 26.11 -6.96
CA TRP A 446 22.18 26.29 -5.63
C TRP A 446 22.28 27.73 -5.14
N ARG A 447 23.44 28.39 -5.30
CA ARG A 447 23.58 29.82 -4.95
C ARG A 447 22.67 30.71 -5.80
N ARG A 448 22.54 30.40 -7.09
CA ARG A 448 21.67 31.16 -8.00
C ARG A 448 20.19 31.04 -7.62
N LEU A 449 19.75 29.90 -7.08
CA LEU A 449 18.38 29.69 -6.64
C LEU A 449 17.91 30.75 -5.62
N GLY A 450 18.77 31.15 -4.68
CA GLY A 450 18.42 32.16 -3.67
C GLY A 450 18.13 33.55 -4.22
N TRP A 451 18.59 33.87 -5.43
CA TRP A 451 18.31 35.18 -6.06
C TRP A 451 16.84 35.32 -6.49
N PHE A 452 16.15 34.20 -6.62
CA PHE A 452 14.74 34.16 -6.98
C PHE A 452 13.83 34.01 -5.77
N MET A 453 14.39 33.91 -4.56
CA MET A 453 13.62 33.92 -3.34
C MET A 453 13.28 35.38 -2.96
N PRO A 454 12.11 35.63 -2.35
CA PRO A 454 11.64 36.99 -2.06
C PRO A 454 12.65 37.75 -1.17
N ALA A 455 13.10 38.93 -1.62
CA ALA A 455 14.11 39.73 -0.91
C ALA A 455 13.58 40.35 0.39
N ASP A 456 12.27 40.50 0.51
CA ASP A 456 11.50 40.86 1.71
C ASP A 456 11.60 39.80 2.83
N ALA A 457 12.33 38.70 2.61
CA ALA A 457 12.80 37.80 3.65
C ALA A 457 14.04 38.29 4.42
N ARG A 458 14.65 39.42 4.02
CA ARG A 458 15.98 39.84 4.47
C ARG A 458 15.98 40.78 5.68
N GLU A 459 14.82 41.22 6.15
CA GLU A 459 14.74 42.19 7.26
C GLU A 459 14.19 41.55 8.55
N ASP A 460 14.89 41.87 9.65
CA ASP A 460 14.73 41.38 11.03
C ASP A 460 13.49 41.95 11.76
N ASP A 461 12.51 42.52 11.06
CA ASP A 461 11.56 43.49 11.66
C ASP A 461 10.07 43.12 11.62
N VAL A 462 9.76 41.82 11.57
CA VAL A 462 8.41 41.37 11.94
C VAL A 462 8.57 40.46 13.13
N ASP A 463 8.38 41.02 14.33
CA ASP A 463 7.87 40.29 15.50
C ASP A 463 7.00 39.17 14.95
N GLU A 464 7.45 37.92 15.05
CA GLU A 464 6.64 36.79 14.62
C GLU A 464 5.33 36.94 15.38
N GLU A 465 4.30 37.50 14.73
CA GLU A 465 2.93 37.47 15.22
C GLU A 465 2.77 36.05 15.73
N PRO A 466 2.50 35.85 17.03
CA PRO A 466 2.63 34.56 17.68
C PRO A 466 1.61 33.64 17.02
N ARG A 467 2.05 32.98 15.96
CA ARG A 467 1.36 31.87 15.34
C ARG A 467 1.10 30.94 16.49
N GLY A 468 -0.14 30.46 16.62
CA GLY A 468 -0.52 29.60 17.72
C GLY A 468 0.57 28.55 17.89
N VAL A 469 1.27 28.58 19.03
CA VAL A 469 2.52 27.82 19.29
C VAL A 469 2.32 26.30 19.11
N LEU A 470 1.06 25.90 18.91
CA LEU A 470 0.55 24.57 18.64
C LEU A 470 0.52 24.18 17.15
N GLU A 471 0.90 25.06 16.22
CA GLU A 471 0.91 24.76 14.78
C GLU A 471 2.24 24.21 14.27
N ARG A 472 3.28 24.11 15.12
CA ARG A 472 4.63 23.68 14.73
C ARG A 472 5.25 22.78 15.78
N CYS A 473 6.36 22.13 15.41
CA CYS A 473 7.18 21.41 16.37
C CYS A 473 8.03 22.38 17.20
N ALA A 474 8.10 22.27 18.51
CA ALA A 474 8.99 23.12 19.30
C ALA A 474 10.47 22.74 19.17
N TRP A 475 10.77 21.48 18.88
CA TRP A 475 12.15 21.01 18.73
C TRP A 475 12.86 21.73 17.57
N THR A 476 13.85 22.57 17.86
CA THR A 476 14.49 23.48 16.88
C THR A 476 15.21 22.76 15.74
N GLU A 477 15.68 21.53 15.97
CA GLU A 477 16.29 20.69 14.93
C GLU A 477 15.27 19.88 14.12
N CYS A 478 13.98 19.92 14.48
CA CYS A 478 12.92 19.30 13.70
C CYS A 478 12.60 20.14 12.45
N GLU A 479 12.42 19.49 11.30
CA GLU A 479 12.04 20.20 10.07
C GLU A 479 10.66 20.87 10.17
N CYS A 480 9.76 20.31 10.99
CA CYS A 480 8.47 20.91 11.28
C CYS A 480 8.53 22.00 12.35
N HIS A 481 9.72 22.38 12.83
CA HIS A 481 9.87 23.53 13.70
C HIS A 481 9.48 24.82 13.01
N VAL A 482 9.80 24.90 11.74
CA VAL A 482 9.67 26.15 11.01
C VAL A 482 8.50 26.13 10.04
N HIS A 483 8.09 24.96 9.59
CA HIS A 483 6.90 24.79 8.77
C HIS A 483 5.75 24.22 9.59
N ARG A 484 4.51 24.61 9.24
CA ARG A 484 3.33 23.85 9.69
C ARG A 484 3.48 22.39 9.19
N PRO A 485 3.47 21.39 10.08
CA PRO A 485 3.50 20.01 9.69
C PRO A 485 2.23 19.69 8.90
N LEU A 486 2.37 18.90 7.83
CA LEU A 486 1.23 18.31 7.10
C LEU A 486 0.59 17.15 7.88
N HIS A 487 0.91 17.05 9.16
CA HIS A 487 0.54 15.96 10.02
C HIS A 487 0.17 16.50 11.40
N PRO A 488 -0.63 15.77 12.17
CA PRO A 488 -0.99 16.19 13.53
C PRO A 488 0.28 16.37 14.37
N VAL A 489 0.31 17.44 15.15
CA VAL A 489 1.28 17.63 16.23
C VAL A 489 0.63 17.35 17.56
N LYS A 490 1.43 16.86 18.50
CA LYS A 490 1.01 16.54 19.86
C LYS A 490 1.43 17.67 20.78
N VAL A 491 0.46 18.28 21.44
CA VAL A 491 0.72 19.32 22.44
C VAL A 491 1.42 18.71 23.65
N CYS A 492 2.39 19.43 24.23
CA CYS A 492 3.07 19.02 25.46
C CYS A 492 2.04 18.93 26.60
N LYS A 493 1.83 17.73 27.16
CA LYS A 493 0.87 17.51 28.25
C LYS A 493 1.23 18.22 29.57
N GLY A 494 2.48 18.66 29.71
CA GLY A 494 2.94 19.39 30.90
C GLY A 494 2.53 20.86 30.86
N CYS A 495 3.06 21.62 29.90
CA CYS A 495 2.85 23.07 29.84
C CYS A 495 1.75 23.51 28.86
N TRP A 496 1.30 22.67 27.93
CA TRP A 496 0.34 23.00 26.87
C TRP A 496 0.72 24.17 25.95
N LEU A 497 1.94 24.69 26.07
CA LEU A 497 2.41 25.86 25.33
C LEU A 497 3.12 25.52 24.03
N VAL A 498 3.52 24.27 23.83
CA VAL A 498 4.26 23.83 22.63
C VAL A 498 3.67 22.55 22.08
N ALA A 499 3.88 22.29 20.79
CA ALA A 499 3.53 21.03 20.16
C ALA A 499 4.75 20.35 19.53
N TYR A 500 4.66 19.03 19.33
CA TYR A 500 5.73 18.21 18.79
C TYR A 500 5.22 17.29 17.70
N CYS A 501 6.07 16.97 16.73
CA CYS A 501 5.74 15.98 15.72
C CYS A 501 5.45 14.59 16.29
N GLY A 502 6.07 14.27 17.42
CA GLY A 502 5.94 12.99 18.10
C GLY A 502 6.83 12.92 19.34
N ALA A 503 6.84 11.75 19.98
CA ALA A 503 7.58 11.51 21.22
C ALA A 503 9.08 11.79 21.06
N ARG A 504 9.67 11.43 19.91
CA ARG A 504 11.09 11.68 19.65
C ARG A 504 11.45 13.17 19.69
N CYS A 505 10.73 14.01 18.93
CA CYS A 505 10.97 15.46 18.96
C CYS A 505 10.76 16.04 20.36
N GLN A 506 9.75 15.55 21.08
CA GLN A 506 9.53 15.95 22.46
C GLN A 506 10.71 15.57 23.37
N THR A 507 11.22 14.34 23.29
CA THR A 507 12.37 13.87 24.07
C THR A 507 13.64 14.65 23.71
N SER A 508 13.90 14.87 22.42
CA SER A 508 15.06 15.67 21.98
C SER A 508 14.97 17.10 22.48
N ASP A 509 13.81 17.77 22.38
CA ASP A 509 13.63 19.12 22.92
C ASP A 509 13.71 19.16 24.45
N TRP A 510 13.24 18.10 25.11
CA TRP A 510 13.34 17.93 26.56
C TRP A 510 14.80 17.84 27.02
N GLU A 511 15.61 17.04 26.33
CA GLU A 511 17.00 16.76 26.71
C GLU A 511 17.99 17.83 26.22
N GLN A 512 17.80 18.33 25.00
CA GLN A 512 18.78 19.14 24.28
C GLN A 512 18.27 20.57 24.00
N GLY A 513 16.96 20.75 23.82
CA GLY A 513 16.36 22.06 23.48
C GLY A 513 16.00 22.94 24.66
N GLY A 514 16.27 22.47 25.88
CA GLY A 514 16.00 23.23 27.10
C GLY A 514 14.54 23.25 27.52
N HIS A 515 13.64 22.55 26.81
CA HIS A 515 12.21 22.53 27.14
C HIS A 515 11.93 22.02 28.56
N ARG A 516 12.76 21.11 29.08
CA ARG A 516 12.68 20.63 30.47
C ARG A 516 12.67 21.77 31.49
N THR A 517 13.43 22.84 31.24
CA THR A 517 13.52 24.00 32.15
C THR A 517 12.28 24.90 32.08
N VAL A 518 11.74 25.08 30.87
CA VAL A 518 10.58 25.94 30.60
C VAL A 518 9.29 25.25 31.02
N CYS A 519 9.14 23.97 30.72
CA CYS A 519 7.93 23.20 30.98
C CYS A 519 7.60 23.11 32.47
N ARG A 520 8.62 22.96 33.33
CA ARG A 520 8.43 22.85 34.78
C ARG A 520 7.90 24.15 35.39
N ARG A 521 8.41 25.30 34.95
CA ARG A 521 7.99 26.61 35.44
C ARG A 521 6.50 26.88 35.18
N ASN A 522 6.01 26.42 34.03
CA ASN A 522 4.63 26.66 33.60
C ASN A 522 3.62 25.60 34.08
N ALA A 523 4.09 24.50 34.70
CA ALA A 523 3.22 23.51 35.33
C ALA A 523 2.88 23.86 36.79
N GLU A 524 3.64 24.78 37.39
CA GLU A 524 3.46 25.26 38.77
C GLU A 524 2.63 26.56 38.85
N SER A 525 2.41 27.22 37.71
CA SER A 525 1.54 28.39 37.52
C SER A 525 0.15 27.97 37.05
#